data_AF-A0AAV5SI92-F1
#
_entry.id   AF-A0AAV5SI92-F1
#
_cell.length_a   1.000
_cell.length_b   1.000
_cell.length_c   1.000
_cell.angle_alpha   90.00
_cell.angle_beta   90.00
_cell.angle_gamma   90.00
#
_symmetry.space_group_name_H-M   'P 1'
#
loop_
_entity.id
_entity.type
_entity.pdbx_description
1 polymer ?
#
loop_
_entity_poly.entity_id
_entity_poly.type
_entity_poly.pdbx_seq_one_letter_code
_entity_poly.pdbx_strand_id
1 'polypeptide(L)'
;MPVRNFVQLSYGIPGILSYFLAFYAMFGVRRFLSRNFVVVYVLMAVFNMLTWLNILFFMKLSNEPFFFFYYEWLIKIPALTNIQSFLSYHFYYAQNISVFLFIIDRFVAIFSVGK
;
A
#
# COMPACT_ATOMS: atom_id res chain seq x y z
N MET A 1 -15.81 3.80 -18.07
CA MET A 1 -14.98 3.00 -17.14
C MET A 1 -15.18 1.51 -17.40
N PRO A 2 -14.10 0.75 -17.66
CA PRO A 2 -14.13 -0.71 -17.65
C PRO A 2 -14.58 -1.23 -16.27
N VAL A 3 -15.39 -2.29 -16.20
CA VAL A 3 -15.88 -2.89 -14.94
C VAL A 3 -14.73 -3.21 -13.97
N ARG A 4 -13.58 -3.65 -14.50
CA ARG A 4 -12.35 -3.89 -13.73
C ARG A 4 -11.86 -2.64 -12.99
N ASN A 5 -11.84 -1.48 -13.65
CA ASN A 5 -11.39 -0.23 -13.03
C ASN A 5 -12.35 0.21 -11.92
N PHE A 6 -13.65 0.08 -12.16
CA PHE A 6 -14.68 0.39 -11.18
C PHE A 6 -14.53 -0.45 -9.91
N VAL A 7 -14.44 -1.78 -10.05
CA VAL A 7 -14.25 -2.70 -8.93
C VAL A 7 -12.95 -2.37 -8.17
N GLN A 8 -11.85 -2.13 -8.88
CA GLN A 8 -10.58 -1.83 -8.23
C GLN A 8 -10.53 -0.45 -7.55
N LEU A 9 -11.36 0.51 -7.96
CA LEU A 9 -11.53 1.80 -7.28
C LEU A 9 -12.43 1.66 -6.06
N SER A 10 -13.53 0.90 -6.17
CA SER A 10 -14.47 0.68 -5.07
C SER A 10 -13.87 -0.11 -3.92
N TYR A 11 -12.90 -0.99 -4.16
CA TYR A 11 -12.11 -1.62 -3.08
C TYR A 11 -10.94 -0.74 -2.62
N GLY A 12 -10.31 -0.03 -3.56
CA GLY A 12 -9.10 0.73 -3.33
C GLY A 12 -9.28 1.95 -2.44
N ILE A 13 -10.29 2.78 -2.76
CA ILE A 13 -10.52 4.04 -2.04
C ILE A 13 -10.92 3.77 -0.58
N PRO A 14 -11.90 2.90 -0.27
CA PRO A 14 -12.20 2.55 1.11
C PRO A 14 -11.02 1.88 1.83
N GLY A 15 -10.23 1.08 1.12
CA GLY A 15 -9.03 0.44 1.68
C GLY A 15 -7.95 1.43 2.11
N ILE A 16 -7.81 2.57 1.45
CA ILE A 16 -6.88 3.63 1.88
C ILE A 16 -7.45 4.44 3.02
N LEU A 17 -8.74 4.77 2.95
CA LEU A 17 -9.41 5.51 4.02
C LEU A 17 -9.40 4.74 5.34
N SER A 18 -9.51 3.41 5.29
CA SER A 18 -9.45 2.57 6.48
C SER A 18 -8.09 2.58 7.18
N TYR A 19 -6.97 2.84 6.47
CA TYR A 19 -5.68 3.01 7.11
C TYR A 19 -5.60 4.27 7.98
N PHE A 20 -6.23 5.38 7.57
CA PHE A 20 -6.29 6.58 8.42
C PHE A 20 -7.07 6.32 9.71
N LEU A 21 -8.19 5.59 9.61
CA LEU A 21 -8.95 5.14 10.76
C LEU A 21 -8.12 4.20 11.66
N ALA A 22 -7.38 3.27 11.06
CA ALA A 22 -6.52 2.34 11.79
C ALA A 22 -5.38 3.07 12.51
N PHE A 23 -4.76 4.08 11.89
CA PHE A 23 -3.77 4.93 12.56
C PHE A 23 -4.38 5.69 13.73
N TYR A 24 -5.56 6.28 13.56
CA TYR A 24 -6.25 6.97 14.65
C TYR A 24 -6.51 6.03 15.84
N ALA A 25 -7.05 4.84 15.58
CA ALA A 25 -7.26 3.83 16.62
C ALA A 25 -5.93 3.43 17.28
N MET A 26 -4.88 3.21 16.49
CA MET A 26 -3.56 2.83 16.98
C MET A 26 -2.92 3.90 17.87
N PHE A 27 -3.11 5.19 17.56
CA PHE A 27 -2.68 6.28 18.43
C PHE A 27 -3.39 6.26 19.80
N GLY A 28 -4.65 5.84 19.83
CA GLY A 28 -5.41 5.67 21.09
C GLY A 28 -4.86 4.54 21.96
N VAL A 29 -4.49 3.40 21.37
CA VAL A 29 -3.98 2.22 22.10
C VAL A 29 -2.45 2.12 22.15
N ARG A 30 -1.72 3.14 21.69
CA ARG A 30 -0.25 3.13 21.56
C ARG A 30 0.50 2.81 22.86
N ARG A 31 -0.12 3.05 24.02
CA ARG A 31 0.47 2.74 25.34
C ARG A 31 0.50 1.25 25.67
N PHE A 32 -0.36 0.45 25.03
CA PHE A 32 -0.46 -1.00 25.23
C PHE A 32 0.21 -1.80 24.11
N LEU A 33 0.54 -1.16 22.99
CA LEU A 33 1.18 -1.80 21.85
C LEU A 33 2.70 -1.77 21.98
N SER A 34 3.35 -2.85 21.52
CA SER A 34 4.82 -2.87 21.41
C SER A 34 5.27 -1.87 20.35
N ARG A 35 6.37 -1.16 20.61
CA ARG A 35 6.94 -0.18 19.66
C ARG A 35 7.26 -0.83 18.31
N ASN A 36 7.75 -2.07 18.32
CA ASN A 36 8.09 -2.81 17.11
C ASN A 36 6.85 -3.09 16.25
N PHE A 37 5.74 -3.51 16.88
CA PHE A 37 4.47 -3.72 16.17
C PHE A 37 3.99 -2.45 15.48
N VAL A 38 4.02 -1.31 16.18
CA VAL A 38 3.59 -0.02 15.62
C VAL A 38 4.45 0.36 14.42
N VAL A 39 5.78 0.22 14.51
CA VAL A 39 6.69 0.53 13.40
C VAL A 39 6.44 -0.36 12.19
N VAL A 40 6.34 -1.68 12.39
CA VAL A 40 6.11 -2.63 11.29
C VAL A 40 4.75 -2.38 10.64
N TYR A 41 3.71 -2.10 11.43
CA TYR A 41 2.38 -1.80 10.91
C TYR A 41 2.37 -0.49 10.10
N VAL A 42 3.00 0.57 10.61
CA VAL A 42 3.09 1.85 9.90
C VAL A 42 3.84 1.69 8.58
N LEU A 43 4.98 0.99 8.57
CA LEU A 43 5.72 0.70 7.34
C LEU A 43 4.85 -0.09 6.35
N MET A 44 4.16 -1.13 6.81
CA MET A 44 3.26 -1.93 5.97
C MET A 44 2.14 -1.07 5.35
N ALA A 45 1.49 -0.22 6.15
CA ALA A 45 0.43 0.65 5.69
C ALA A 45 0.93 1.70 4.69
N VAL A 46 2.10 2.29 4.93
CA VAL A 46 2.74 3.24 3.99
C VAL A 46 3.06 2.56 2.66
N PHE A 47 3.69 1.39 2.66
CA PHE A 47 3.98 0.66 1.43
C PHE A 47 2.68 0.26 0.70
N ASN A 48 1.64 -0.15 1.42
CA ASN A 48 0.34 -0.46 0.82
C ASN A 48 -0.31 0.75 0.13
N MET A 49 -0.26 1.94 0.74
CA MET A 49 -0.73 3.17 0.12
C MET A 49 0.09 3.53 -1.12
N LEU A 50 1.42 3.45 -1.03
CA LEU A 50 2.32 3.77 -2.14
C LEU A 50 2.13 2.81 -3.32
N THR A 51 2.00 1.50 -3.08
CA THR A 51 1.67 0.52 -4.12
C THR A 51 0.37 0.86 -4.80
N TRP A 52 -0.69 1.15 -4.03
CA TRP A 52 -1.99 1.45 -4.61
C TRP A 52 -1.97 2.74 -5.42
N LEU A 53 -1.33 3.81 -4.93
CA LEU A 53 -1.18 5.07 -5.64
C LEU A 53 -0.38 4.87 -6.93
N ASN A 54 0.73 4.12 -6.87
CA ASN A 54 1.56 3.83 -8.04
C ASN A 54 0.74 3.12 -9.14
N ILE A 55 -0.01 2.07 -8.77
CA ILE A 55 -0.87 1.31 -9.68
C ILE A 55 -2.03 2.16 -10.20
N LEU A 56 -2.62 3.02 -9.36
CA LEU A 56 -3.67 3.94 -9.75
C LEU A 56 -3.19 4.87 -10.87
N PHE A 57 -2.06 5.55 -10.67
CA PHE A 57 -1.50 6.49 -11.65
C PHE A 57 -1.04 5.78 -12.93
N PHE A 58 -0.45 4.58 -12.84
CA PHE A 58 0.15 3.92 -13.99
C PHE A 58 -0.85 3.12 -14.84
N MET A 59 -1.73 2.33 -14.22
CA MET A 59 -2.57 1.37 -14.93
C MET A 59 -4.05 1.79 -15.04
N LYS A 60 -4.54 2.56 -14.07
CA LYS A 60 -5.98 2.86 -13.97
C LYS A 60 -6.33 4.17 -14.68
N LEU A 61 -5.56 5.24 -14.43
CA LEU A 61 -5.79 6.53 -15.11
C LEU A 61 -5.38 6.53 -16.59
N SER A 62 -4.46 5.65 -16.99
CA SER A 62 -4.05 5.51 -18.40
C SER A 62 -5.16 4.99 -19.32
N ASN A 63 -6.16 4.30 -18.77
CA ASN A 63 -7.29 3.74 -19.51
C ASN A 63 -8.55 4.61 -19.46
N GLU A 64 -8.51 5.78 -18.82
CA GLU A 64 -9.66 6.69 -18.75
C GLU A 64 -9.54 7.83 -19.79
N PRO A 65 -10.58 8.07 -20.60
CA PRO A 65 -10.54 9.06 -21.67
C PRO A 65 -10.34 10.50 -21.15
N PHE A 66 -10.70 10.78 -19.90
CA PHE A 66 -10.51 12.09 -19.26
C PHE A 66 -9.05 12.39 -18.89
N PHE A 67 -8.20 11.36 -18.75
CA PHE A 67 -6.79 11.49 -18.34
C PHE A 67 -5.79 11.12 -19.44
N PHE A 68 -6.25 11.03 -20.68
CA PHE A 68 -5.44 10.63 -21.83
C PHE A 68 -4.18 11.50 -22.04
N PHE A 69 -4.22 12.79 -21.70
CA PHE A 69 -3.05 13.67 -21.74
C PHE A 69 -1.89 13.20 -20.84
N TYR A 70 -2.21 12.69 -19.64
CA TYR A 70 -1.21 12.16 -18.72
C TYR A 70 -0.58 10.87 -19.26
N TYR A 71 -1.38 10.05 -19.94
CA TYR A 71 -0.90 8.84 -20.61
C TYR A 71 0.02 9.14 -21.80
N GLU A 72 -0.33 10.11 -22.66
CA GLU A 72 0.55 10.55 -23.75
C GLU A 72 1.88 11.10 -23.22
N TRP A 73 1.85 11.85 -22.12
CA TRP A 73 3.06 12.36 -21.48
C TRP A 73 3.94 11.23 -20.92
N LEU A 74 3.32 10.20 -20.32
CA LEU A 74 4.01 9.01 -19.81
C LEU A 74 4.70 8.21 -20.92
N ILE A 75 4.05 8.00 -22.06
CA ILE A 75 4.63 7.26 -23.19
C ILE A 75 5.83 7.99 -23.79
N LYS A 76 5.80 9.33 -23.82
CA LYS A 76 6.91 10.13 -24.36
C LYS A 76 8.19 10.01 -23.53
N ILE A 77 8.11 9.56 -22.28
CA ILE A 77 9.26 9.46 -21.37
C ILE A 77 9.43 8.00 -20.90
N PRO A 78 10.16 7.15 -21.66
CA PRO A 78 10.35 5.74 -21.32
C PRO A 78 11.03 5.53 -19.96
N ALA A 79 11.84 6.49 -19.50
CA ALA A 79 12.42 6.47 -18.16
C ALA A 79 11.36 6.47 -17.05
N LEU A 80 10.25 7.19 -17.23
CA LEU A 80 9.17 7.28 -16.25
C LEU A 80 8.47 5.93 -16.10
N THR A 81 8.19 5.26 -17.21
CA THR A 81 7.60 3.90 -17.26
C THR A 81 8.49 2.88 -16.55
N ASN A 82 9.81 2.95 -16.74
CA ASN A 82 10.77 2.07 -16.09
C ASN A 82 10.84 2.31 -14.58
N ILE A 83 10.87 3.57 -14.15
CA ILE A 83 10.83 3.94 -12.73
C ILE A 83 9.54 3.42 -12.08
N GLN A 84 8.40 3.60 -12.74
CA GLN A 84 7.10 3.18 -12.22
C GLN A 84 7.00 1.66 -12.07
N SER A 85 7.53 0.93 -13.05
CA SER A 85 7.61 -0.54 -13.03
C SER A 85 8.55 -1.02 -11.92
N PHE A 86 9.73 -0.42 -11.80
CA PHE A 86 10.68 -0.70 -10.72
C PHE A 86 10.07 -0.47 -9.34
N LEU A 87 9.41 0.68 -9.14
CA LEU A 87 8.73 1.01 -7.88
C LEU A 87 7.63 0.01 -7.55
N SER A 88 6.88 -0.46 -8.55
CA SER A 88 5.86 -1.49 -8.33
C SER A 88 6.47 -2.77 -7.78
N TYR A 89 7.54 -3.29 -8.40
CA TYR A 89 8.25 -4.47 -7.90
C TYR A 89 8.83 -4.25 -6.50
N HIS A 90 9.43 -3.09 -6.27
CA HIS A 90 10.03 -2.75 -4.98
C HIS A 90 8.98 -2.66 -3.86
N PHE A 91 7.84 -2.03 -4.12
CA PHE A 91 6.78 -1.93 -3.13
C PHE A 91 6.14 -3.28 -2.83
N TYR A 92 5.88 -4.11 -3.85
CA TYR A 92 5.41 -5.49 -3.62
C TYR A 92 6.38 -6.30 -2.76
N TYR A 93 7.68 -6.16 -3.00
CA TYR A 93 8.70 -6.80 -2.16
C TYR A 93 8.65 -6.28 -0.71
N ALA A 94 8.60 -4.95 -0.52
CA ALA A 94 8.54 -4.33 0.80
C ALA A 94 7.26 -4.72 1.58
N GLN A 95 6.12 -4.84 0.90
CA GLN A 95 4.87 -5.34 1.48
C GLN A 95 5.03 -6.77 2.01
N ASN A 96 5.60 -7.67 1.20
CA ASN A 96 5.79 -9.07 1.60
C ASN A 96 6.74 -9.20 2.80
N ILE A 97 7.84 -8.45 2.82
CA ILE A 97 8.73 -8.41 3.99
C ILE A 97 8.00 -7.88 5.23
N SER A 98 7.23 -6.80 5.07
CA SER A 98 6.51 -6.20 6.20
C SER A 98 5.50 -7.18 6.81
N VAL A 99 4.78 -7.93 5.97
CA VAL A 99 3.86 -8.99 6.41
C VAL A 99 4.63 -10.11 7.11
N PHE A 100 5.77 -10.53 6.58
CA PHE A 100 6.60 -11.56 7.21
C PHE A 100 7.10 -11.13 8.60
N LEU A 101 7.62 -9.91 8.73
CA LEU A 101 8.05 -9.33 10.01
C LEU A 101 6.88 -9.21 11.00
N PHE A 102 5.70 -8.85 10.51
CA PHE A 102 4.49 -8.77 11.33
C PHE A 102 4.09 -10.14 11.90
N ILE A 103 4.16 -11.19 11.08
CA ILE A 103 3.88 -12.57 11.52
C ILE A 103 4.89 -13.00 12.59
N ILE A 104 6.17 -12.70 12.42
CA ILE A 104 7.21 -13.00 13.42
C ILE A 104 6.94 -12.26 14.73
N ASP A 105 6.64 -10.96 14.70
CA ASP A 105 6.33 -10.17 15.91
C ASP A 105 5.15 -10.80 16.68
N ARG A 106 4.08 -11.17 15.97
CA ARG A 106 2.92 -11.83 16.56
C ARG A 106 3.26 -13.20 17.13
N PHE A 107 4.05 -14.00 16.42
CA PHE A 107 4.48 -15.33 16.87
C PHE A 107 5.31 -15.24 18.17
N VAL A 108 6.28 -14.32 18.22
CA VAL A 108 7.11 -14.10 19.42
C VAL A 108 6.26 -13.60 20.58
N ALA A 109 5.34 -12.65 20.34
CA ALA A 109 4.45 -12.14 21.37
C ALA A 109 3.61 -13.27 21.99
N ILE A 110 2.99 -14.13 21.18
CA ILE A 110 2.19 -15.26 21.67
C ILE A 110 3.04 -16.25 22.46
N PHE A 111 4.22 -16.62 21.94
CA PHE A 111 5.10 -17.58 22.60
C PHE A 111 5.66 -17.04 23.92
N SER A 112 5.89 -15.73 24.02
CA SER A 112 6.35 -15.08 25.25
C SER A 112 5.30 -15.03 26.36
N VAL A 113 4.00 -15.02 26.00
CA VAL A 113 2.87 -15.02 26.96
C VAL A 113 2.57 -16.43 27.49
N GLY A 114 3.00 -17.46 26.76
CA GLY A 114 2.82 -18.87 27.17
C GLY A 114 3.89 -19.41 28.13
N LYS A 115 4.84 -18.59 28.57
CA LYS A 115 5.83 -18.90 29.61
C LYS A 115 5.54 -18.09 30.87
#